data_AF-A0A101HJ78-F1
#
_entry.id   AF-A0A101HJ78-F1
#
_cell.length_a   1.000
_cell.length_b   1.000
_cell.length_c   1.000
_cell.angle_alpha   90.00
_cell.angle_beta   90.00
_cell.angle_gamma   90.00
#
_symmetry.space_group_name_H-M   'P 1'
#
loop_
_entity.id
_entity.type
_entity.pdbx_description
1 polymer ?
#
loop_
_entity_poly.entity_id
_entity_poly.type
_entity_poly.pdbx_seq_one_letter_code
_entity_poly.pdbx_strand_id
1 'polypeptide(L)' 'MLKPTEIDKLRGDFPILTREVYGKRLVYLDNAATTQKPQCVIDKIVAMYTTMNANVHRGVHF' A
#
# COMPACT_ATOMS: atom_id res chain seq x y z
N MET A 1 14.61 -19.29 -3.19
CA MET A 1 13.69 -18.65 -2.22
C MET A 1 14.33 -17.36 -1.75
N LEU A 2 13.51 -16.36 -1.39
CA LEU A 2 14.00 -15.14 -0.76
C LEU A 2 14.64 -15.46 0.59
N LYS A 3 15.72 -14.75 0.93
CA LYS A 3 16.36 -14.81 2.24
C LYS A 3 15.45 -14.14 3.28
N PRO A 4 15.52 -14.53 4.57
CA PRO A 4 14.75 -13.88 5.63
C PRO A 4 14.90 -12.35 5.64
N THR A 5 16.12 -11.86 5.40
CA THR A 5 16.42 -10.42 5.33
C THR A 5 15.76 -9.71 4.15
N GLU A 6 15.52 -10.40 3.04
CA GLU A 6 14.80 -9.85 1.88
C GLU A 6 13.29 -9.82 2.16
N ILE A 7 12.76 -10.81 2.88
CA ILE A 7 11.37 -10.85 3.33
C ILE A 7 11.09 -9.70 4.31
N ASP A 8 12.00 -9.44 5.26
CA ASP A 8 11.83 -8.35 6.22
C ASP A 8 11.81 -6.98 5.55
N LYS A 9 12.65 -6.79 4.52
CA LYS A 9 12.62 -5.58 3.68
C LYS A 9 11.27 -5.44 2.98
N LEU A 10 10.78 -6.50 2.33
CA LEU A 10 9.48 -6.48 1.65
C LEU A 10 8.32 -6.20 2.61
N ARG A 11 8.34 -6.74 3.83
CA ARG A 11 7.31 -6.42 4.84
C ARG A 11 7.33 -4.95 5.23
N GLY A 12 8.49 -4.30 5.20
CA GLY A 12 8.66 -2.87 5.43
C GLY A 12 7.92 -1.99 4.41
N ASP A 13 7.68 -2.49 3.19
CA ASP A 13 6.91 -1.76 2.19
C ASP A 13 5.41 -1.71 2.51
N PHE A 14 4.90 -2.57 3.39
CA PHE A 14 3.48 -2.65 3.75
C PHE A 14 3.25 -2.06 5.15
N PRO A 15 2.96 -0.75 5.27
CA PRO A 15 2.95 -0.04 6.55
C PRO A 15 1.98 -0.67 7.57
N ILE A 16 0.85 -1.20 7.12
CA ILE A 16 -0.16 -1.83 7.99
C ILE A 16 0.37 -3.05 8.75
N LEU A 17 1.41 -3.73 8.26
CA LEU A 17 1.97 -4.92 8.94
C LEU A 17 2.74 -4.57 10.23
N THR A 18 3.01 -3.29 10.47
CA THR A 18 3.56 -2.80 11.74
C THR A 18 2.50 -2.63 12.83
N ARG A 19 1.21 -2.66 12.47
CA ARG A 19 0.09 -2.42 13.38
C ARG A 19 -0.07 -3.56 14.39
N GLU A 20 -0.47 -3.19 15.60
CA GLU A 20 -0.97 -4.13 16.60
C GLU A 20 -2.50 -4.20 16.60
N VAL A 21 -3.01 -5.41 16.78
CA VAL A 21 -4.44 -5.72 16.92
C VAL A 21 -4.58 -6.57 18.18
N TYR A 22 -5.36 -6.09 19.15
CA TYR A 22 -5.49 -6.71 20.48
C TYR A 22 -4.13 -6.92 21.19
N GLY A 23 -3.22 -5.95 21.07
CA GLY A 23 -1.88 -5.99 21.70
C GLY A 23 -0.91 -7.00 21.09
N LYS A 24 -1.19 -7.50 19.87
CA LYS A 24 -0.31 -8.42 19.14
C LYS A 24 -0.08 -7.91 17.72
N ARG A 25 1.10 -8.18 17.16
CA ARG A 25 1.40 -7.80 15.78
C ARG A 25 0.43 -8.46 14.81
N LEU A 26 -0.06 -7.69 13.84
CA LEU A 26 -1.00 -8.16 12.82
C LEU A 26 -0.42 -9.35 12.03
N VAL A 27 -1.19 -10.44 11.97
CA VAL A 27 -0.96 -11.60 11.08
C VAL A 27 -2.17 -11.70 10.14
N TYR A 28 -2.03 -11.15 8.93
CA TYR A 28 -3.11 -11.09 7.95
C TYR A 28 -3.03 -12.30 6.99
N LEU A 29 -3.95 -13.26 7.18
CA LEU A 29 -4.00 -14.52 6.40
C LEU A 29 -5.20 -14.60 5.45
N ASP A 30 -5.91 -13.49 5.23
CA ASP A 30 -7.08 -13.41 4.35
C ASP A 30 -6.75 -12.77 2.99
N ASN A 31 -5.55 -13.06 2.46
CA ASN A 31 -5.06 -12.47 1.21
C ASN A 31 -5.89 -12.87 -0.03
N ALA A 32 -6.66 -13.96 0.07
CA ALA A 32 -7.54 -14.42 -1.00
C ALA A 32 -8.76 -13.50 -1.19
N ALA A 33 -9.24 -12.84 -0.13
CA ALA A 33 -10.31 -11.86 -0.22
C ALA A 33 -9.79 -10.50 -0.72
N THR A 34 -8.67 -10.01 -0.17
CA THR A 34 -7.98 -8.80 -0.63
C THR A 34 -6.56 -8.75 -0.09
N THR A 35 -5.69 -7.95 -0.71
CA THR A 35 -4.28 -7.81 -0.30
C THR A 35 -4.00 -6.45 0.34
N GLN A 36 -2.98 -6.40 1.20
CA GLN A 36 -2.47 -5.14 1.74
C GLN A 36 -1.74 -4.34 0.65
N LYS A 37 -1.66 -3.01 0.82
CA LYS A 37 -1.10 -2.12 -0.20
C LYS A 37 0.30 -1.65 0.23
N PRO A 38 1.31 -1.74 -0.65
CA PRO A 38 2.63 -1.20 -0.35
C PRO A 38 2.60 0.34 -0.41
N GLN A 39 3.56 0.98 0.25
CA GLN A 39 3.63 2.43 0.38
C GLN A 39 3.67 3.14 -0.98
N CYS A 40 4.41 2.61 -1.96
CA CYS A 40 4.50 3.20 -3.30
C CYS A 40 3.15 3.32 -4.02
N VAL A 41 2.22 2.39 -3.78
CA VAL A 41 0.86 2.43 -4.34
C VAL A 41 0.04 3.50 -3.62
N ILE A 42 0.14 3.57 -2.30
CA ILE A 42 -0.52 4.60 -1.47
C ILE A 42 -0.06 5.99 -1.91
N ASP A 43 1.26 6.19 -2.00
CA ASP A 43 1.88 7.46 -2.40
C ASP A 43 1.41 7.90 -3.79
N LYS A 44 1.32 6.96 -4.74
CA LYS A 44 0.88 7.30 -6.09
C LYS A 44 -0.59 7.73 -6.14
N ILE A 45 -1.45 7.07 -5.37
CA ILE A 45 -2.86 7.44 -5.23
C ILE A 45 -2.97 8.84 -4.61
N VAL A 46 -2.25 9.09 -3.51
CA VAL A 46 -2.24 10.39 -2.84
C VAL A 46 -1.74 11.48 -3.78
N ALA A 47 -0.60 11.25 -4.46
CA ALA A 47 -0.05 12.20 -5.41
C ALA A 47 -1.02 12.51 -6.56
N MET A 48 -1.70 11.49 -7.11
CA MET A 48 -2.71 11.70 -8.15
C MET A 48 -3.83 12.60 -7.65
N TYR A 49 -4.42 12.29 -6.50
CA TYR A 49 -5.54 13.06 -5.98
C TYR A 49 -5.18 14.48 -5.54
N THR A 50 -3.93 14.70 -5.11
CA THR A 50 -3.48 16.00 -4.59
C THR A 50 -2.87 16.92 -5.65
N THR A 51 -2.41 16.38 -6.78
CA THR A 51 -1.66 17.17 -7.78
C THR A 51 -2.18 17.08 -9.20
N MET A 52 -2.94 16.03 -9.54
CA MET A 52 -3.30 15.71 -10.94
C MET A 52 -4.79 15.34 -11.08
N ASN A 53 -5.61 15.52 -10.05
CA ASN A 53 -6.99 15.06 -10.06
C ASN A 53 -7.83 15.86 -11.07
N ALA A 54 -8.20 15.19 -12.15
CA ALA A 54 -9.05 15.72 -13.19
C ALA A 54 -9.91 14.58 -13.78
N ASN A 55 -10.93 14.93 -14.55
CA ASN A 55 -11.70 13.91 -15.26
C ASN A 55 -10.80 13.25 -16.32
N VAL A 56 -10.98 11.96 -16.56
CA VAL A 56 -10.06 11.16 -17.41
C VAL A 56 -10.18 11.48 -18.90
N HIS A 57 -11.32 12.04 -19.31
CA HIS A 57 -11.51 12.51 -20.67
C HIS A 57 -10.78 13.83 -20.87
N ARG A 58 -10.35 14.10 -22.11
CA ARG A 58 -9.64 15.32 -22.53
C ARG A 58 -10.53 16.58 -22.47
N GLY A 59 -11.25 16.77 -21.36
CA GLY A 59 -11.80 18.08 -21.01
C GLY A 59 -10.63 19.03 -20.86
N VAL A 60 -10.71 20.18 -21.51
CA VAL A 60 -9.69 21.22 -21.38
C VAL A 60 -9.69 21.67 -19.93
N HIS A 61 -8.65 21.29 -19.19
CA HIS A 61 -8.42 21.76 -17.84
C HIS A 61 -7.28 22.79 -17.95
N PHE A 62 -7.62 24.08 -17.81
CA PHE A 62 -6.69 25.20 -17.74
C PHE A 62 -6.15 25.39 -16.32
#